data_AF-A0A5P9Q1J4-F1
#
_entry.id   AF-A0A5P9Q1J4-F1
#
_cell.length_a   1.000
_cell.length_b   1.000
_cell.length_c   1.000
_cell.angle_alpha   90.00
_cell.angle_beta   90.00
_cell.angle_gamma   90.00
#
_symmetry.space_group_name_H-M   'P 1'
#
loop_
_entity.id
_entity.type
_entity.pdbx_description
1 polymer ?
#
loop_
_entity_poly.entity_id
_entity_poly.type
_entity_poly.pdbx_seq_one_letter_code
_entity_poly.pdbx_strand_id
1 'polypeptide(L)'
;MDHSHIGVTGSAGADTAALLLRLVLLLGTAFVAGTGLLRPLADRLPLRVTVFTWVLAAVSAVLAAVSVPVLEINVVGAAVHVVLVLAVPSALGRPGPARWLSAALILLLVVETAAGRSGVEFAVDTVYVAAAVAWFGVTVLSVAVPADQLRTDSLRPGPLSLALGGLLVLAGAVRLATSGIGFDRRVHESAFGIALLVVVVLPLLVTVAAAIRPGRIYRYGTVGIVAGFVAFSALAAIPRPAELPIPGVPVLGEASLGGQRVPLLISPQRPGRNLVHFPAGAGDQLDVQVPGGTPVRALPRAGAEGTWAEIDLPAGRGEVLLRTGSAETSVDVDTGDQPGPALAAGVDGPECASAALGGLITGRRDELGSCPADALSTEDADALRKLVTFLDSRGAKGITLKADDSPRGVAAAGVVREAAAAAQLRIDDDQQPENALVAVSGWAEAHRALTTAGAQQAESPVYAHGLYLAPWLLNTPLATSVTTTSVPLRFDPREQLPVSYAVAVGNAFGGESPTMAGFQSWLGTQSVAGEVQIYAAAQVTVMPMGPGEAHAPGMPMTEELAGQWVPKATVVPVSLPLLT
;
A
#
# COMPACT_ATOMS: atom_id res chain seq x y z
N MET A 1 -8.61 -12.93 -13.10
CA MET A 1 -9.17 -11.60 -12.82
C MET A 1 -8.00 -10.66 -12.89
N ASP A 2 -7.88 -9.98 -14.02
CA ASP A 2 -6.73 -9.13 -14.34
C ASP A 2 -7.03 -7.74 -13.77
N HIS A 3 -6.37 -7.39 -12.66
CA HIS A 3 -6.44 -6.06 -12.09
C HIS A 3 -5.27 -5.23 -12.65
N SER A 4 -5.39 -4.84 -13.91
CA SER A 4 -4.50 -3.83 -14.48
C SER A 4 -4.82 -2.48 -13.82
N HIS A 5 -4.05 -2.14 -12.79
CA HIS A 5 -3.91 -0.75 -12.40
C HIS A 5 -3.24 -0.03 -13.56
N ILE A 6 -3.97 0.88 -14.21
CA ILE A 6 -3.44 1.77 -15.23
C ILE A 6 -2.37 2.62 -14.53
N GLY A 7 -1.12 2.18 -14.65
CA GLY A 7 0.06 2.96 -14.35
C GLY A 7 0.09 4.10 -15.36
N VAL A 8 0.10 5.32 -14.84
CA VAL A 8 0.32 6.54 -15.61
C VAL A 8 1.75 6.50 -16.14
N THR A 9 1.93 5.90 -17.33
CA THR A 9 3.22 5.80 -18.01
C THR A 9 3.18 6.63 -19.30
N GLY A 10 3.47 7.91 -19.17
CA GLY A 10 3.74 8.81 -20.28
C GLY A 10 4.11 10.18 -19.74
N SER A 11 4.96 10.93 -20.44
CA SER A 11 5.34 12.30 -20.07
C SER A 11 4.16 13.12 -19.50
N ALA A 12 4.37 13.94 -18.47
CA ALA A 12 3.30 14.73 -17.81
C ALA A 12 2.35 15.52 -18.76
N GLY A 13 2.79 15.83 -19.99
CA GLY A 13 1.95 16.41 -21.04
C GLY A 13 0.93 15.43 -21.68
N ALA A 14 1.27 14.16 -21.80
CA ALA A 14 0.38 13.11 -22.29
C ALA A 14 -0.72 12.78 -21.25
N ASP A 15 -0.37 12.76 -19.97
CA ASP A 15 -1.31 12.48 -18.87
C ASP A 15 -2.33 13.60 -18.68
N THR A 16 -1.91 14.85 -18.87
CA THR A 16 -2.80 16.01 -18.80
C THR A 16 -3.76 16.08 -19.99
N ALA A 17 -3.31 15.74 -21.21
CA ALA A 17 -4.17 15.66 -22.38
C ALA A 17 -5.22 14.54 -22.24
N ALA A 18 -4.81 13.38 -21.73
CA ALA A 18 -5.69 12.26 -21.40
C ALA A 18 -6.78 12.65 -20.39
N LEU A 19 -6.37 13.33 -19.31
CA LEU A 19 -7.30 13.84 -18.30
C LEU A 19 -8.29 14.85 -18.90
N LEU A 20 -7.81 15.84 -19.66
CA LEU A 20 -8.66 16.84 -20.29
C LEU A 20 -9.67 16.20 -21.26
N LEU A 21 -9.22 15.24 -22.08
CA LEU A 21 -10.08 14.49 -22.99
C LEU A 21 -11.22 13.80 -22.22
N ARG A 22 -10.88 13.11 -21.12
CA ARG A 22 -11.88 12.45 -20.25
C ARG A 22 -12.85 13.44 -19.63
N LEU A 23 -12.37 14.57 -19.10
CA LEU A 23 -13.23 15.58 -18.47
C LEU A 23 -14.20 16.22 -19.46
N VAL A 24 -13.76 16.53 -20.68
CA VAL A 24 -14.62 17.08 -21.73
C VAL A 24 -15.65 16.05 -22.20
N LEU A 25 -15.24 14.79 -22.37
CA LEU A 25 -16.13 13.68 -22.70
C LEU A 25 -17.25 13.54 -21.67
N LEU A 26 -16.90 13.40 -20.38
CA LEU A 26 -17.86 13.20 -19.29
C LEU A 26 -18.82 14.40 -19.17
N LEU A 27 -18.30 15.62 -19.30
CA LEU A 27 -19.11 16.84 -19.22
C LEU A 27 -20.10 16.94 -20.39
N GLY A 28 -19.64 16.73 -21.63
CA GLY A 28 -20.50 16.74 -22.82
C GLY A 28 -21.61 15.70 -22.72
N THR A 29 -21.26 14.50 -22.28
CA THR A 29 -22.20 13.39 -22.06
C THR A 29 -23.23 13.72 -20.99
N ALA A 30 -22.83 14.36 -19.89
CA ALA A 30 -23.74 14.79 -18.84
C ALA A 30 -24.78 15.82 -19.32
N PHE A 31 -24.38 16.78 -20.17
CA PHE A 31 -25.32 17.73 -20.78
C PHE A 31 -26.31 17.07 -21.74
N VAL A 32 -25.84 16.12 -22.56
CA VAL A 32 -26.70 15.35 -23.48
C VAL A 32 -27.73 14.54 -22.69
N ALA A 33 -27.26 13.79 -21.68
CA ALA A 33 -28.12 13.00 -20.81
C ALA A 33 -29.14 13.86 -20.06
N GLY A 34 -28.72 15.02 -19.55
CA GLY A 34 -29.61 15.93 -18.81
C GLY A 34 -30.73 16.48 -19.69
N THR A 35 -30.40 16.87 -20.92
CA THR A 35 -31.36 17.40 -21.89
C THR A 35 -32.40 16.35 -22.27
N GLY A 36 -31.98 15.10 -22.51
CA GLY A 36 -32.90 14.01 -22.83
C GLY A 36 -33.72 13.52 -21.64
N LEU A 37 -33.17 13.50 -20.42
CA LEU A 37 -33.87 13.14 -19.19
C LEU A 37 -35.08 14.05 -18.95
N LEU A 38 -34.89 15.36 -19.17
CA LEU A 38 -35.91 16.38 -18.94
C LEU A 38 -36.76 16.70 -20.18
N ARG A 39 -36.52 16.03 -21.31
CA ARG A 39 -37.29 16.20 -22.55
C ARG A 39 -38.81 16.20 -22.36
N PRO A 40 -39.41 15.34 -21.51
CA PRO A 40 -40.87 15.31 -21.30
C PRO A 40 -41.49 16.61 -20.76
N LEU A 41 -40.67 17.55 -20.28
CA LEU A 41 -41.13 18.79 -19.64
C LEU A 41 -41.36 19.95 -20.62
N ALA A 42 -40.94 19.80 -21.88
CA ALA A 42 -41.17 20.78 -22.94
C ALA A 42 -42.13 20.20 -23.98
N ASP A 43 -43.08 20.97 -24.48
CA ASP A 43 -43.94 20.50 -25.57
C ASP A 43 -43.17 20.40 -26.89
N ARG A 44 -42.39 21.44 -27.19
CA ARG A 44 -41.51 21.50 -28.37
C ARG A 44 -40.15 22.04 -27.95
N LEU A 45 -39.09 21.41 -28.48
CA LEU A 45 -37.74 21.93 -28.30
C LEU A 45 -37.42 22.91 -29.44
N PRO A 46 -36.85 24.08 -29.13
CA PRO A 46 -36.34 24.99 -30.14
C PRO A 46 -35.16 24.35 -30.87
N LEU A 47 -35.02 24.66 -32.15
CA LEU A 47 -33.95 24.12 -33.00
C LEU A 47 -32.56 24.29 -32.39
N ARG A 48 -32.33 25.39 -31.67
CA ARG A 48 -31.05 25.67 -30.98
C ARG A 48 -30.68 24.60 -29.94
N VAL A 49 -31.64 24.09 -29.17
CA VAL A 49 -31.40 23.03 -28.18
C VAL A 49 -31.09 21.71 -28.87
N THR A 50 -31.84 21.39 -29.92
CA THR A 50 -31.61 20.18 -30.72
C THR A 50 -30.21 20.20 -31.35
N VAL A 51 -29.84 21.31 -32.00
CA VAL A 51 -28.50 21.50 -32.60
C VAL A 51 -27.41 21.43 -31.54
N PHE A 52 -27.57 22.14 -30.41
CA PHE A 52 -26.61 22.10 -29.31
C PHE A 52 -26.39 20.67 -28.78
N THR A 53 -27.47 19.92 -28.58
CA THR A 53 -27.40 18.53 -28.09
C THR A 53 -26.74 17.61 -29.12
N TRP A 54 -27.02 17.79 -30.41
CA TRP A 54 -26.34 17.05 -31.49
C TRP A 54 -24.84 17.36 -31.55
N VAL A 55 -24.45 18.63 -31.42
CA VAL A 55 -23.04 19.03 -31.41
C VAL A 55 -22.32 18.40 -30.22
N LEU A 56 -22.87 18.49 -29.01
CA LEU A 56 -22.28 17.85 -27.83
C LEU A 56 -22.20 16.33 -27.97
N ALA A 57 -23.24 15.69 -28.49
CA ALA A 57 -23.24 14.25 -28.70
C ALA A 57 -22.20 13.82 -29.75
N ALA A 58 -22.04 14.58 -30.83
CA ALA A 58 -21.01 14.33 -31.83
C ALA A 58 -19.60 14.50 -31.24
N VAL A 59 -19.36 15.57 -30.45
CA VAL A 59 -18.09 15.78 -29.77
C VAL A 59 -17.81 14.64 -28.78
N SER A 60 -18.76 14.28 -27.91
CA SER A 60 -18.61 13.15 -26.99
C SER A 60 -18.38 11.82 -27.71
N ALA A 61 -19.07 11.56 -28.83
CA ALA A 61 -18.86 10.35 -29.62
C ALA A 61 -17.45 10.30 -30.22
N VAL A 62 -16.95 11.43 -30.76
CA VAL A 62 -15.58 11.52 -31.28
C VAL A 62 -14.56 11.32 -30.15
N LEU A 63 -14.74 11.98 -29.00
CA LEU A 63 -13.83 11.82 -27.86
C LEU A 63 -13.84 10.38 -27.32
N ALA A 64 -15.00 9.73 -27.25
CA ALA A 64 -15.10 8.32 -26.86
C ALA A 64 -14.38 7.40 -27.87
N ALA A 65 -14.51 7.64 -29.17
CA ALA A 65 -13.79 6.88 -30.19
C ALA A 65 -12.26 7.10 -30.12
N VAL A 66 -11.82 8.36 -29.92
CA VAL A 66 -10.41 8.72 -29.77
C VAL A 66 -9.81 8.16 -28.47
N SER A 67 -10.63 7.98 -27.43
CA SER A 67 -10.17 7.43 -26.16
C SER A 67 -9.72 5.96 -26.24
N VAL A 68 -10.17 5.19 -27.23
CA VAL A 68 -9.75 3.79 -27.44
C VAL A 68 -8.24 3.70 -27.75
N PRO A 69 -7.72 4.34 -28.81
CA PRO A 69 -6.29 4.27 -29.12
C PRO A 69 -5.41 5.12 -28.19
N VAL A 70 -5.95 6.15 -27.53
CA VAL A 70 -5.16 7.07 -26.70
C VAL A 70 -5.07 6.63 -25.23
N LEU A 71 -6.15 6.08 -24.69
CA LEU A 71 -6.28 5.71 -23.27
C LEU A 71 -6.41 4.19 -23.07
N GLU A 72 -6.25 3.40 -24.14
CA GLU A 72 -6.39 1.94 -24.16
C GLU A 72 -7.72 1.44 -23.57
N ILE A 73 -8.78 2.23 -23.74
CA ILE A 73 -10.11 1.90 -23.21
C ILE A 73 -10.72 0.72 -23.97
N ASN A 74 -11.45 -0.12 -23.25
CA ASN A 74 -12.20 -1.24 -23.83
C ASN A 74 -13.12 -0.77 -24.97
N VAL A 75 -12.88 -1.33 -26.17
CA VAL A 75 -13.62 -1.03 -27.41
C VAL A 75 -15.13 -1.17 -27.23
N VAL A 76 -15.59 -2.17 -26.47
CA VAL A 76 -17.02 -2.41 -26.21
C VAL A 76 -17.61 -1.27 -25.40
N GLY A 77 -16.91 -0.82 -24.35
CA GLY A 77 -17.35 0.32 -23.52
C GLY A 77 -17.47 1.61 -24.34
N ALA A 78 -16.45 1.92 -25.14
CA ALA A 78 -16.47 3.07 -26.03
C ALA A 78 -17.59 2.99 -27.09
N ALA A 79 -17.81 1.82 -27.69
CA ALA A 79 -18.88 1.62 -28.67
C ALA A 79 -20.27 1.82 -28.04
N VAL A 80 -20.50 1.28 -26.84
CA VAL A 80 -21.75 1.50 -26.10
C VAL A 80 -21.95 2.99 -25.79
N HIS A 81 -20.89 3.69 -25.37
CA HIS A 81 -20.95 5.13 -25.12
C HIS A 81 -21.35 5.91 -26.38
N VAL A 82 -20.68 5.65 -27.51
CA VAL A 82 -20.98 6.29 -28.81
C VAL A 82 -22.43 6.05 -29.23
N VAL A 83 -22.91 4.82 -29.10
CA VAL A 83 -24.30 4.48 -29.46
C VAL A 83 -25.29 5.22 -28.57
N LEU A 84 -25.11 5.17 -27.24
CA LEU A 84 -26.04 5.79 -26.31
C LEU A 84 -26.04 7.32 -26.45
N VAL A 85 -24.88 7.96 -26.58
CA VAL A 85 -24.78 9.43 -26.67
C VAL A 85 -25.41 9.98 -27.95
N LEU A 86 -25.37 9.23 -29.07
CA LEU A 86 -26.04 9.59 -30.33
C LEU A 86 -27.53 9.18 -30.36
N ALA A 87 -27.93 8.17 -29.60
CA ALA A 87 -29.31 7.74 -29.49
C ALA A 87 -30.19 8.78 -28.76
N VAL A 88 -29.64 9.51 -27.79
CA VAL A 88 -30.37 10.57 -27.05
C VAL A 88 -30.87 11.70 -27.97
N PRO A 89 -30.01 12.41 -28.74
CA PRO A 89 -30.45 13.50 -29.61
C PRO A 89 -31.39 13.03 -30.74
N SER A 90 -31.20 11.83 -31.27
CA SER A 90 -32.10 11.25 -32.30
C SER A 90 -33.48 10.92 -31.74
N ALA A 91 -33.58 10.60 -30.46
CA ALA A 91 -34.85 10.35 -29.77
C ALA A 91 -35.55 11.61 -29.25
N LEU A 92 -34.96 12.82 -29.34
CA LEU A 92 -35.57 14.05 -28.80
C LEU A 92 -36.95 14.37 -29.41
N GLY A 93 -37.30 13.85 -30.58
CA GLY A 93 -38.67 13.96 -31.11
C GLY A 93 -39.73 13.21 -30.30
N ARG A 94 -39.32 12.23 -29.47
CA ARG A 94 -40.20 11.32 -28.71
C ARG A 94 -39.82 11.36 -27.22
N PRO A 95 -40.62 12.01 -26.35
CA PRO A 95 -40.21 12.29 -24.97
C PRO A 95 -39.96 11.02 -24.13
N GLY A 96 -40.76 9.97 -24.30
CA GLY A 96 -40.58 8.70 -23.58
C GLY A 96 -39.25 8.01 -23.90
N PRO A 97 -38.97 7.68 -25.18
CA PRO A 97 -37.69 7.10 -25.60
C PRO A 97 -36.47 7.93 -25.19
N ALA A 98 -36.50 9.26 -25.37
CA ALA A 98 -35.39 10.14 -24.98
C ALA A 98 -35.05 10.02 -23.49
N ARG A 99 -36.06 9.96 -22.61
CA ARG A 99 -35.88 9.82 -21.16
C ARG A 99 -35.18 8.51 -20.79
N TRP A 100 -35.61 7.39 -21.36
CA TRP A 100 -35.04 6.07 -21.04
C TRP A 100 -33.62 5.90 -21.59
N LEU A 101 -33.36 6.38 -22.80
CA LEU A 101 -32.00 6.41 -23.36
C LEU A 101 -31.07 7.29 -22.52
N SER A 102 -31.58 8.42 -22.02
CA SER A 102 -30.82 9.28 -21.11
C SER A 102 -30.57 8.63 -19.76
N ALA A 103 -31.53 7.87 -19.22
CA ALA A 103 -31.32 7.10 -17.99
C ALA A 103 -30.22 6.03 -18.17
N ALA A 104 -30.20 5.35 -19.31
CA ALA A 104 -29.12 4.43 -19.65
C ALA A 104 -27.75 5.14 -19.77
N LEU A 105 -27.72 6.33 -20.37
CA LEU A 105 -26.52 7.14 -20.49
C LEU A 105 -26.03 7.67 -19.12
N ILE A 106 -26.94 8.03 -18.20
CA ILE A 106 -26.60 8.40 -16.82
C ILE A 106 -25.99 7.19 -16.10
N LEU A 107 -26.58 6.01 -16.25
CA LEU A 107 -26.04 4.80 -15.64
C LEU A 107 -24.61 4.53 -16.14
N LEU A 108 -24.37 4.68 -17.46
CA LEU A 108 -23.02 4.57 -18.02
C LEU A 108 -22.07 5.60 -17.41
N LEU A 109 -22.50 6.86 -17.29
CA LEU A 109 -21.70 7.93 -16.69
C LEU A 109 -21.35 7.65 -15.22
N VAL A 110 -22.28 7.07 -14.46
CA VAL A 110 -22.03 6.60 -13.08
C VAL A 110 -20.99 5.48 -13.08
N VAL A 111 -21.09 4.49 -13.97
CA VAL A 111 -20.10 3.41 -14.07
C VAL A 111 -18.72 3.94 -14.44
N GLU A 112 -18.61 4.87 -15.38
CA GLU A 112 -17.34 5.47 -15.82
C GLU A 112 -16.70 6.37 -14.76
N THR A 113 -17.51 7.02 -13.93
CA THR A 113 -17.02 7.85 -12.81
C THR A 113 -16.69 7.00 -11.59
N ALA A 114 -17.50 5.99 -11.27
CA ALA A 114 -17.37 5.13 -10.09
C ALA A 114 -16.49 3.89 -10.31
N ALA A 115 -15.83 3.74 -11.47
CA ALA A 115 -14.97 2.60 -11.78
C ALA A 115 -13.98 2.31 -10.63
N GLY A 116 -14.00 1.08 -10.12
CA GLY A 116 -13.17 0.63 -8.99
C GLY A 116 -13.73 0.92 -7.59
N ARG A 117 -14.93 1.51 -7.47
CA ARG A 117 -15.58 1.84 -6.19
C ARG A 117 -16.84 1.01 -5.95
N SER A 118 -17.12 0.67 -4.69
CA SER A 118 -18.26 -0.14 -4.28
C SER A 118 -18.95 0.40 -3.02
N GLY A 119 -20.13 -0.15 -2.69
CA GLY A 119 -20.86 0.19 -1.46
C GLY A 119 -21.31 1.65 -1.40
N VAL A 120 -20.98 2.33 -0.30
CA VAL A 120 -21.39 3.72 -0.03
C VAL A 120 -20.79 4.68 -1.05
N GLU A 121 -19.55 4.46 -1.50
CA GLU A 121 -18.89 5.33 -2.48
C GLU A 121 -19.64 5.34 -3.81
N PHE A 122 -20.06 4.17 -4.28
CA PHE A 122 -20.84 4.03 -5.53
C PHE A 122 -22.21 4.73 -5.42
N ALA A 123 -22.87 4.63 -4.26
CA ALA A 123 -24.14 5.31 -4.02
C ALA A 123 -23.98 6.85 -4.04
N VAL A 124 -22.91 7.36 -3.42
CA VAL A 124 -22.58 8.80 -3.43
C VAL A 124 -22.31 9.30 -4.84
N ASP A 125 -21.55 8.55 -5.64
CA ASP A 125 -21.28 8.86 -7.05
C ASP A 125 -22.56 8.92 -7.87
N THR A 126 -23.44 7.93 -7.67
CA THR A 126 -24.75 7.86 -8.35
C THR A 126 -25.58 9.11 -8.06
N VAL A 127 -25.69 9.51 -6.79
CA VAL A 127 -26.47 10.68 -6.38
C VAL A 127 -25.87 11.96 -6.95
N TYR A 128 -24.54 12.13 -6.85
CA TYR A 128 -23.87 13.33 -7.31
C TYR A 128 -24.01 13.50 -8.83
N VAL A 129 -23.74 12.44 -9.60
CA VAL A 129 -23.83 12.45 -11.06
C VAL A 129 -25.28 12.69 -11.51
N ALA A 130 -26.26 11.97 -10.94
CA ALA A 130 -27.65 12.14 -11.31
C ALA A 130 -28.18 13.55 -11.01
N ALA A 131 -27.81 14.14 -9.85
CA ALA A 131 -28.19 15.50 -9.49
C ALA A 131 -27.55 16.55 -10.41
N ALA A 132 -26.27 16.38 -10.76
CA ALA A 132 -25.57 17.28 -11.69
C ALA A 132 -26.18 17.20 -13.11
N VAL A 133 -26.44 16.00 -13.62
CA VAL A 133 -27.07 15.78 -14.93
C VAL A 133 -28.46 16.41 -14.97
N ALA A 134 -29.27 16.21 -13.93
CA ALA A 134 -30.58 16.86 -13.82
C ALA A 134 -30.45 18.40 -13.82
N TRP A 135 -29.47 18.95 -13.09
CA TRP A 135 -29.20 20.40 -13.08
C TRP A 135 -28.83 20.93 -14.47
N PHE A 136 -27.98 20.23 -15.22
CA PHE A 136 -27.61 20.59 -16.58
C PHE A 136 -28.81 20.59 -17.52
N GLY A 137 -29.67 19.56 -17.42
CA GLY A 137 -30.93 19.51 -18.16
C GLY A 137 -31.83 20.70 -17.87
N VAL A 138 -32.03 21.05 -16.58
CA VAL A 138 -32.88 22.20 -16.19
C VAL A 138 -32.30 23.49 -16.75
N THR A 139 -30.98 23.63 -16.75
CA THR A 139 -30.30 24.81 -17.27
C THR A 139 -30.51 24.97 -18.77
N VAL A 140 -30.30 23.91 -19.55
CA VAL A 140 -30.48 23.94 -21.01
C VAL A 140 -31.92 24.32 -21.36
N LEU A 141 -32.91 23.71 -20.68
CA LEU A 141 -34.32 23.99 -20.94
C LEU A 141 -34.72 25.41 -20.48
N SER A 142 -34.31 25.84 -19.28
CA SER A 142 -34.69 27.16 -18.74
C SER A 142 -34.06 28.35 -19.47
N VAL A 143 -32.89 28.16 -20.08
CA VAL A 143 -32.22 29.22 -20.87
C VAL A 143 -32.76 29.31 -22.29
N ALA A 144 -33.15 28.17 -22.88
CA ALA A 144 -33.43 28.10 -24.30
C ALA A 144 -34.92 27.97 -24.66
N VAL A 145 -35.76 27.45 -23.75
CA VAL A 145 -37.20 27.25 -23.98
C VAL A 145 -37.99 28.38 -23.33
N PRO A 146 -38.89 29.07 -24.07
CA PRO A 146 -39.81 30.06 -23.50
C PRO A 146 -40.67 29.47 -22.38
N ALA A 147 -40.93 30.27 -21.33
CA ALA A 147 -41.63 29.81 -20.13
C ALA A 147 -43.06 29.30 -20.39
N ASP A 148 -43.73 29.82 -21.41
CA ASP A 148 -45.06 29.43 -21.89
C ASP A 148 -45.10 28.06 -22.58
N GLN A 149 -43.95 27.52 -22.97
CA GLN A 149 -43.82 26.22 -23.65
C GLN A 149 -43.28 25.11 -22.74
N LEU A 150 -42.91 25.47 -21.51
CA LEU A 150 -42.54 24.54 -20.46
C LEU A 150 -43.81 24.12 -19.72
N ARG A 151 -43.98 22.82 -19.48
CA ARG A 151 -45.05 22.28 -18.63
C ARG A 151 -44.71 22.56 -17.17
N THR A 152 -44.77 23.82 -16.76
CA THR A 152 -44.35 24.31 -15.44
C THR A 152 -45.34 23.97 -14.31
N ASP A 153 -46.54 23.49 -14.62
CA ASP A 153 -47.57 23.12 -13.63
C ASP A 153 -47.05 22.12 -12.57
N SER A 154 -45.98 21.40 -12.89
CA SER A 154 -45.33 20.40 -12.03
C SER A 154 -43.95 20.80 -11.51
N LEU A 155 -43.35 21.89 -12.00
CA LEU A 155 -41.97 22.25 -11.71
C LEU A 155 -41.89 23.63 -11.10
N ARG A 156 -41.69 23.65 -9.78
CA ARG A 156 -41.30 24.87 -9.07
C ARG A 156 -39.77 25.01 -9.16
N PRO A 157 -39.22 25.93 -9.97
CA PRO A 157 -37.78 26.03 -10.20
C PRO A 157 -37.00 26.31 -8.92
N GLY A 158 -37.53 27.12 -7.99
CA GLY A 158 -36.88 27.36 -6.69
C GLY A 158 -36.65 26.07 -5.88
N PRO A 159 -37.73 25.36 -5.47
CA PRO A 159 -37.63 24.10 -4.73
C PRO A 159 -36.76 23.04 -5.41
N LEU A 160 -36.83 22.90 -6.73
CA LEU A 160 -36.00 21.94 -7.46
C LEU A 160 -34.50 22.29 -7.37
N SER A 161 -34.13 23.57 -7.48
CA SER A 161 -32.73 23.99 -7.34
C SER A 161 -32.22 23.75 -5.93
N LEU A 162 -33.06 23.97 -4.92
CA LEU A 162 -32.69 23.69 -3.53
C LEU A 162 -32.52 22.18 -3.30
N ALA A 163 -33.40 21.35 -3.88
CA ALA A 163 -33.29 19.90 -3.75
C ALA A 163 -32.05 19.35 -4.47
N LEU A 164 -31.81 19.72 -5.73
CA LEU A 164 -30.65 19.26 -6.48
C LEU A 164 -29.34 19.80 -5.89
N GLY A 165 -29.30 21.07 -5.52
CA GLY A 165 -28.15 21.68 -4.86
C GLY A 165 -27.87 21.03 -3.50
N GLY A 166 -28.91 20.79 -2.70
CA GLY A 166 -28.81 20.07 -1.43
C GLY A 166 -28.29 18.64 -1.59
N LEU A 167 -28.75 17.91 -2.63
CA LEU A 167 -28.23 16.57 -2.94
C LEU A 167 -26.75 16.60 -3.34
N LEU A 168 -26.31 17.56 -4.14
CA LEU A 168 -24.92 17.73 -4.52
C LEU A 168 -24.03 18.06 -3.32
N VAL A 169 -24.47 18.99 -2.46
CA VAL A 169 -23.77 19.34 -1.22
C VAL A 169 -23.67 18.13 -0.29
N LEU A 170 -24.77 17.40 -0.09
CA LEU A 170 -24.80 16.22 0.76
C LEU A 170 -23.88 15.12 0.23
N ALA A 171 -23.97 14.79 -1.06
CA ALA A 171 -23.10 13.78 -1.67
C ALA A 171 -21.62 14.20 -1.63
N GLY A 172 -21.31 15.46 -1.92
CA GLY A 172 -19.96 16.00 -1.78
C GLY A 172 -19.45 15.94 -0.33
N ALA A 173 -20.28 16.30 0.65
CA ALA A 173 -19.92 16.28 2.06
C ALA A 173 -19.69 14.86 2.58
N VAL A 174 -20.54 13.90 2.18
CA VAL A 174 -20.31 12.48 2.47
C VAL A 174 -19.00 12.02 1.84
N ARG A 175 -18.73 12.38 0.57
CA ARG A 175 -17.46 12.05 -0.09
C ARG A 175 -16.24 12.62 0.64
N LEU A 176 -16.31 13.87 1.08
CA LEU A 176 -15.26 14.52 1.88
C LEU A 176 -15.07 13.81 3.23
N ALA A 177 -16.15 13.47 3.93
CA ALA A 177 -16.09 12.77 5.21
C ALA A 177 -15.52 11.34 5.08
N THR A 178 -15.91 10.59 4.04
CA THR A 178 -15.41 9.23 3.80
C THR A 178 -14.03 9.20 3.13
N SER A 179 -13.50 10.33 2.69
CA SER A 179 -12.18 10.39 2.02
C SER A 179 -11.00 10.18 2.97
N GLY A 180 -11.22 10.28 4.29
CA GLY A 180 -10.17 10.21 5.30
C GLY A 180 -9.32 11.48 5.44
N ILE A 181 -9.51 12.50 4.57
CA ILE A 181 -8.74 13.75 4.64
C ILE A 181 -9.56 14.94 5.17
N GLY A 182 -10.90 14.83 5.25
CA GLY A 182 -11.82 15.95 5.46
C GLY A 182 -11.56 16.88 6.67
N PHE A 183 -10.74 16.45 7.63
CA PHE A 183 -10.42 17.18 8.86
C PHE A 183 -8.92 17.43 9.08
N ASP A 184 -8.07 17.22 8.06
CA ASP A 184 -6.63 17.40 8.17
C ASP A 184 -6.06 18.44 7.18
N ARG A 185 -4.75 18.66 7.25
CA ARG A 185 -4.06 19.64 6.40
C ARG A 185 -4.06 19.29 4.91
N ARG A 186 -4.18 18.00 4.56
CA ARG A 186 -4.19 17.53 3.16
C ARG A 186 -5.39 18.06 2.39
N VAL A 187 -6.47 18.46 3.08
CA VAL A 187 -7.63 19.12 2.45
C VAL A 187 -7.26 20.42 1.73
N HIS A 188 -6.27 21.16 2.23
CA HIS A 188 -5.86 22.43 1.61
C HIS A 188 -4.45 22.41 1.02
N GLU A 189 -3.60 21.45 1.43
CA GLU A 189 -2.24 21.31 0.91
C GLU A 189 -2.15 20.40 -0.33
N SER A 190 -3.15 19.55 -0.60
CA SER A 190 -3.16 18.64 -1.75
C SER A 190 -4.17 19.03 -2.84
N ALA A 191 -3.83 18.75 -4.10
CA ALA A 191 -4.75 18.94 -5.22
C ALA A 191 -6.05 18.11 -5.08
N PHE A 192 -5.94 16.91 -4.50
CA PHE A 192 -7.09 16.03 -4.21
C PHE A 192 -8.02 16.66 -3.17
N GLY A 193 -7.46 17.22 -2.10
CA GLY A 193 -8.19 17.97 -1.07
C GLY A 193 -8.89 19.20 -1.63
N ILE A 194 -8.18 20.01 -2.42
CA ILE A 194 -8.75 21.19 -3.07
C ILE A 194 -9.91 20.79 -3.99
N ALA A 195 -9.75 19.72 -4.78
CA ALA A 195 -10.83 19.21 -5.63
C ALA A 195 -12.06 18.78 -4.81
N LEU A 196 -11.88 18.10 -3.68
CA LEU A 196 -12.97 17.75 -2.77
C LEU A 196 -13.64 18.99 -2.15
N LEU A 197 -12.89 20.02 -1.78
CA LEU A 197 -13.46 21.29 -1.34
C LEU A 197 -14.30 21.94 -2.43
N VAL A 198 -13.81 21.97 -3.67
CA VAL A 198 -14.55 22.52 -4.83
C VAL A 198 -15.88 21.79 -5.04
N VAL A 199 -15.87 20.46 -4.93
CA VAL A 199 -17.06 19.59 -5.02
C VAL A 199 -18.14 19.93 -3.99
N VAL A 200 -17.76 20.42 -2.80
CA VAL A 200 -18.70 20.78 -1.73
C VAL A 200 -19.08 22.25 -1.77
N VAL A 201 -18.07 23.12 -1.83
CA VAL A 201 -18.22 24.58 -1.68
C VAL A 201 -18.96 25.19 -2.86
N LEU A 202 -18.68 24.77 -4.11
CA LEU A 202 -19.37 25.36 -5.26
C LEU A 202 -20.86 25.05 -5.28
N PRO A 203 -21.33 23.78 -5.13
CA PRO A 203 -22.76 23.51 -4.99
C PRO A 203 -23.39 24.19 -3.78
N LEU A 204 -22.66 24.33 -2.66
CA LEU A 204 -23.17 25.02 -1.48
C LEU A 204 -23.43 26.50 -1.76
N LEU A 205 -22.47 27.20 -2.36
CA LEU A 205 -22.62 28.60 -2.77
C LEU A 205 -23.78 28.79 -3.75
N VAL A 206 -23.92 27.86 -4.72
CA VAL A 206 -25.04 27.87 -5.67
C VAL A 206 -26.38 27.66 -4.96
N THR A 207 -26.46 26.74 -3.99
CA THR A 207 -27.66 26.44 -3.22
C THR A 207 -28.08 27.62 -2.32
N VAL A 208 -27.11 28.24 -1.63
CA VAL A 208 -27.34 29.43 -0.80
C VAL A 208 -27.82 30.60 -1.66
N ALA A 209 -27.17 30.82 -2.80
CA ALA A 209 -27.59 31.87 -3.71
C ALA A 209 -28.98 31.57 -4.33
N ALA A 210 -29.33 30.30 -4.57
CA ALA A 210 -30.67 29.89 -5.01
C ALA A 210 -31.75 30.23 -3.99
N ALA A 211 -31.46 30.02 -2.70
CA ALA A 211 -32.37 30.36 -1.61
C ALA A 211 -32.64 31.87 -1.52
N ILE A 212 -31.63 32.70 -1.79
CA ILE A 212 -31.74 34.17 -1.72
C ILE A 212 -32.33 34.76 -3.00
N ARG A 213 -32.02 34.20 -4.19
CA ARG A 213 -32.43 34.73 -5.51
C ARG A 213 -32.92 33.63 -6.47
N PRO A 214 -34.13 33.09 -6.27
CA PRO A 214 -34.60 31.89 -6.99
C PRO A 214 -34.79 32.09 -8.50
N GLY A 215 -35.01 33.32 -8.98
CA GLY A 215 -35.40 33.59 -10.38
C GLY A 215 -34.26 33.64 -11.41
N ARG A 216 -32.98 33.70 -11.01
CA ARG A 216 -31.84 33.82 -11.94
C ARG A 216 -30.75 32.76 -11.73
N ILE A 217 -30.93 31.88 -10.76
CA ILE A 217 -29.83 31.05 -10.26
C ILE A 217 -29.42 29.94 -11.21
N TYR A 218 -30.32 29.41 -12.04
CA TYR A 218 -29.97 28.35 -12.98
C TYR A 218 -28.96 28.79 -14.04
N ARG A 219 -28.98 30.06 -14.45
CA ARG A 219 -28.05 30.55 -15.48
C ARG A 219 -26.65 30.79 -14.92
N TYR A 220 -26.55 31.32 -13.70
CA TYR A 220 -25.26 31.66 -13.08
C TYR A 220 -24.70 30.53 -12.22
N GLY A 221 -25.56 29.75 -11.57
CA GLY A 221 -25.20 28.62 -10.72
C GLY A 221 -24.64 27.44 -11.49
N THR A 222 -25.00 27.28 -12.77
CA THR A 222 -24.47 26.18 -13.60
C THR A 222 -22.98 26.26 -13.82
N VAL A 223 -22.38 27.46 -13.83
CA VAL A 223 -20.91 27.58 -13.86
C VAL A 223 -20.30 26.90 -12.64
N GLY A 224 -20.87 27.12 -11.45
CA GLY A 224 -20.44 26.47 -10.21
C GLY A 224 -20.65 24.96 -10.22
N ILE A 225 -21.82 24.49 -10.70
CA ILE A 225 -22.11 23.05 -10.78
C ILE A 225 -21.23 22.35 -11.84
N VAL A 226 -20.94 22.99 -12.97
CA VAL A 226 -20.00 22.48 -13.98
C VAL A 226 -18.61 22.34 -13.39
N ALA A 227 -18.10 23.39 -12.72
CA ALA A 227 -16.79 23.33 -12.08
C ALA A 227 -16.74 22.25 -10.97
N GLY A 228 -17.79 22.12 -10.15
CA GLY A 228 -17.92 21.06 -9.16
C GLY A 228 -18.00 19.66 -9.79
N PHE A 229 -18.68 19.49 -10.92
CA PHE A 229 -18.75 18.22 -11.63
C PHE A 229 -17.41 17.83 -12.26
N VAL A 230 -16.72 18.79 -12.89
CA VAL A 230 -15.37 18.59 -13.44
C VAL A 230 -14.39 18.21 -12.33
N ALA A 231 -14.40 18.91 -11.20
CA ALA A 231 -13.58 18.57 -10.04
C ALA A 231 -13.89 17.15 -9.53
N PHE A 232 -15.18 16.80 -9.42
CA PHE A 232 -15.62 15.46 -9.02
C PHE A 232 -15.11 14.36 -9.96
N SER A 233 -15.23 14.57 -11.27
CA SER A 233 -14.73 13.64 -12.28
C SER A 233 -13.19 13.53 -12.28
N ALA A 234 -12.49 14.62 -11.96
CA ALA A 234 -11.03 14.64 -11.88
C ALA A 234 -10.48 13.85 -10.69
N LEU A 235 -11.25 13.64 -9.62
CA LEU A 235 -10.82 12.87 -8.43
C LEU A 235 -10.38 11.44 -8.76
N ALA A 236 -10.84 10.86 -9.87
CA ALA A 236 -10.43 9.54 -10.31
C ALA A 236 -9.00 9.51 -10.92
N ALA A 237 -8.46 10.66 -11.30
CA ALA A 237 -7.14 10.79 -11.91
C ALA A 237 -6.11 11.51 -11.03
N ILE A 238 -6.57 12.27 -10.02
CA ILE A 238 -5.68 12.91 -9.07
C ILE A 238 -5.21 11.85 -8.05
N PRO A 239 -3.89 11.63 -7.89
CA PRO A 239 -3.37 10.72 -6.87
C PRO A 239 -3.88 11.10 -5.48
N ARG A 240 -4.31 10.11 -4.71
CA ARG A 240 -4.64 10.35 -3.30
C ARG A 240 -3.35 10.71 -2.55
N PRO A 241 -3.36 11.75 -1.70
CA PRO A 241 -2.20 12.07 -0.89
C PRO A 241 -1.94 10.93 0.11
N ALA A 242 -0.67 10.71 0.45
CA ALA A 242 -0.27 9.73 1.45
C ALA A 242 -0.95 10.00 2.80
N GLU A 243 -1.15 8.94 3.59
CA GLU A 243 -1.60 9.06 4.99
C GLU A 243 -0.63 9.94 5.78
N LEU A 244 -1.17 10.83 6.60
CA LEU A 244 -0.32 11.61 7.51
C LEU A 244 0.26 10.67 8.57
N PRO A 245 1.53 10.88 8.97
CA PRO A 245 2.11 10.16 10.09
C PRO A 245 1.28 10.38 11.36
N ILE A 246 1.10 9.32 12.14
CA ILE A 246 0.57 9.39 13.49
C ILE A 246 1.77 9.60 14.42
N PRO A 247 1.73 10.55 15.37
CA PRO A 247 2.84 10.81 16.28
C PRO A 247 3.36 9.53 16.94
N GLY A 248 4.65 9.22 16.78
CA GLY A 248 5.31 8.13 17.48
C GLY A 248 5.06 6.71 16.92
N VAL A 249 4.36 6.58 15.80
CA VAL A 249 3.99 5.30 15.18
C VAL A 249 4.87 5.04 13.95
N PRO A 250 5.62 3.92 13.89
CA PRO A 250 6.49 3.63 12.74
C PRO A 250 5.81 3.86 11.38
N VAL A 251 6.52 4.50 10.46
CA VAL A 251 5.97 4.90 9.15
C VAL A 251 6.29 3.84 8.12
N LEU A 252 5.26 3.16 7.61
CA LEU A 252 5.34 2.41 6.37
C LEU A 252 4.81 3.30 5.24
N GLY A 253 5.68 3.67 4.31
CA GLY A 253 5.37 4.60 3.24
C GLY A 253 5.93 4.16 1.89
N GLU A 254 5.50 4.87 0.85
CA GLU A 254 5.98 4.71 -0.51
C GLU A 254 6.28 6.10 -1.07
N ALA A 255 7.49 6.29 -1.58
CA ALA A 255 7.94 7.55 -2.13
C ALA A 255 8.12 7.43 -3.64
N SER A 256 7.63 8.41 -4.42
CA SER A 256 7.92 8.46 -5.84
C SER A 256 9.25 9.19 -6.07
N LEU A 257 10.26 8.47 -6.54
CA LEU A 257 11.60 8.99 -6.74
C LEU A 257 12.08 8.61 -8.15
N GLY A 258 12.34 9.61 -8.99
CA GLY A 258 12.76 9.38 -10.38
C GLY A 258 11.71 8.63 -11.23
N GLY A 259 10.42 8.71 -10.88
CA GLY A 259 9.34 7.97 -11.54
C GLY A 259 9.19 6.51 -11.09
N GLN A 260 10.09 6.02 -10.23
CA GLN A 260 9.95 4.73 -9.55
C GLN A 260 9.24 4.92 -8.21
N ARG A 261 8.57 3.87 -7.75
CA ARG A 261 8.01 3.85 -6.39
C ARG A 261 8.96 3.10 -5.47
N VAL A 262 9.34 3.77 -4.39
CA VAL A 262 10.34 3.31 -3.43
C VAL A 262 9.62 3.06 -2.11
N PRO A 263 9.34 1.80 -1.75
CA PRO A 263 8.82 1.47 -0.42
C PRO A 263 9.88 1.77 0.63
N LEU A 264 9.46 2.31 1.77
CA LEU A 264 10.34 2.57 2.91
C LEU A 264 9.64 2.39 4.25
N LEU A 265 10.43 2.06 5.26
CA LEU A 265 9.99 1.94 6.65
C LEU A 265 10.84 2.83 7.54
N ILE A 266 10.23 3.70 8.32
CA ILE A 266 10.88 4.53 9.34
C ILE A 266 10.46 4.02 10.72
N SER A 267 11.40 3.51 11.51
CA SER A 267 11.16 2.95 12.85
C SER A 267 12.24 3.40 13.84
N PRO A 268 11.91 3.72 15.10
CA PRO A 268 10.58 3.66 15.73
C PRO A 268 9.66 4.85 15.42
N GLN A 269 10.15 5.83 14.64
CA GLN A 269 9.54 7.14 14.44
C GLN A 269 9.36 7.91 15.76
N ARG A 270 10.46 8.07 16.52
CA ARG A 270 10.50 8.76 17.83
C ARG A 270 11.62 9.81 17.85
N PRO A 271 11.62 10.81 18.75
CA PRO A 271 12.69 11.78 18.81
C PRO A 271 14.01 11.07 19.11
N GLY A 272 15.07 11.41 18.39
CA GLY A 272 16.36 10.74 18.47
C GLY A 272 16.64 9.81 17.27
N ARG A 273 17.42 8.76 17.53
CA ARG A 273 17.89 7.82 16.50
C ARG A 273 16.76 6.96 15.95
N ASN A 274 16.64 6.92 14.62
CA ASN A 274 15.70 6.12 13.86
C ASN A 274 16.41 5.40 12.71
N LEU A 275 15.82 4.30 12.26
CA LEU A 275 16.23 3.59 11.05
C LEU A 275 15.24 3.85 9.93
N VAL A 276 15.79 4.13 8.76
CA VAL A 276 15.08 4.10 7.49
C VAL A 276 15.53 2.86 6.74
N HIS A 277 14.58 1.98 6.46
CA HIS A 277 14.80 0.73 5.77
C HIS A 277 14.19 0.77 4.37
N PHE A 278 14.95 0.27 3.41
CA PHE A 278 14.51 0.03 2.05
C PHE A 278 14.68 -1.47 1.72
N PRO A 279 13.65 -2.14 1.16
CA PRO A 279 13.78 -3.53 0.76
C PRO A 279 14.71 -3.65 -0.46
N ALA A 280 15.18 -4.86 -0.77
CA ALA A 280 16.11 -5.07 -1.88
C ALA A 280 15.58 -4.54 -3.24
N GLY A 281 14.26 -4.62 -3.47
CA GLY A 281 13.60 -4.12 -4.68
C GLY A 281 13.60 -2.59 -4.84
N ALA A 282 13.94 -1.82 -3.80
CA ALA A 282 14.01 -0.36 -3.86
C ALA A 282 15.25 0.17 -4.63
N GLY A 283 16.21 -0.71 -4.91
CA GLY A 283 17.46 -0.38 -5.59
C GLY A 283 18.57 0.04 -4.64
N ASP A 284 19.79 0.00 -5.17
CA ASP A 284 21.00 0.40 -4.46
C ASP A 284 21.28 1.88 -4.74
N GLN A 285 21.91 2.59 -3.79
CA GLN A 285 22.24 4.02 -3.88
C GLN A 285 21.11 5.01 -3.49
N LEU A 286 20.40 4.73 -2.41
CA LEU A 286 19.50 5.71 -1.76
C LEU A 286 20.25 6.51 -0.68
N ASP A 287 20.03 7.82 -0.65
CA ASP A 287 20.50 8.73 0.40
C ASP A 287 19.30 9.29 1.17
N VAL A 288 19.43 9.34 2.49
CA VAL A 288 18.40 9.83 3.41
C VAL A 288 18.92 11.06 4.13
N GLN A 289 18.11 12.12 4.19
CA GLN A 289 18.52 13.37 4.82
C GLN A 289 17.37 13.96 5.63
N VAL A 290 17.66 14.36 6.87
CA VAL A 290 16.78 15.23 7.65
C VAL A 290 17.07 16.68 7.27
N PRO A 291 16.07 17.55 7.08
CA PRO A 291 16.29 18.95 6.73
C PRO A 291 17.30 19.64 7.66
N GLY A 292 18.34 20.24 7.07
CA GLY A 292 19.45 20.87 7.82
C GLY A 292 20.53 19.90 8.34
N GLY A 293 20.33 18.59 8.21
CA GLY A 293 21.30 17.54 8.55
C GLY A 293 22.19 17.13 7.38
N THR A 294 23.16 16.25 7.64
CA THR A 294 24.00 15.63 6.60
C THR A 294 23.29 14.47 5.93
N PRO A 295 23.37 14.30 4.60
CA PRO A 295 22.87 13.10 3.93
C PRO A 295 23.56 11.84 4.45
N VAL A 296 22.79 10.78 4.68
CA VAL A 296 23.24 9.46 5.13
C VAL A 296 22.91 8.43 4.05
N ARG A 297 23.94 7.74 3.56
CA ARG A 297 23.78 6.66 2.59
C ARG A 297 23.12 5.45 3.24
N ALA A 298 22.09 4.89 2.61
CA ALA A 298 21.54 3.60 3.00
C ALA A 298 22.52 2.48 2.60
N LEU A 299 22.89 1.64 3.57
CA LEU A 299 23.87 0.56 3.39
C LEU A 299 23.33 -0.78 3.91
N PRO A 300 23.81 -1.92 3.37
CA PRO A 300 23.48 -3.23 3.92
C PRO A 300 23.90 -3.35 5.39
N ARG A 301 23.09 -4.05 6.19
CA ARG A 301 23.41 -4.41 7.59
C ARG A 301 23.56 -5.92 7.72
N ALA A 302 24.54 -6.37 8.50
CA ALA A 302 24.81 -7.79 8.70
C ALA A 302 23.57 -8.52 9.26
N GLY A 303 23.16 -9.60 8.60
CA GLY A 303 22.02 -10.41 9.02
C GLY A 303 20.63 -9.81 8.72
N ALA A 304 20.55 -8.65 8.06
CA ALA A 304 19.31 -7.99 7.66
C ALA A 304 19.22 -7.87 6.13
N GLU A 305 17.99 -7.91 5.60
CA GLU A 305 17.73 -7.74 4.17
C GLU A 305 17.71 -6.26 3.78
N GLY A 306 17.94 -5.96 2.51
CA GLY A 306 17.85 -4.61 1.96
C GLY A 306 18.94 -3.65 2.46
N THR A 307 18.63 -2.36 2.43
CA THR A 307 19.54 -1.29 2.87
C THR A 307 18.92 -0.46 3.99
N TRP A 308 19.79 0.13 4.81
CA TRP A 308 19.43 0.79 6.05
C TRP A 308 20.22 2.09 6.20
N ALA A 309 19.52 3.18 6.51
CA ALA A 309 20.11 4.45 6.91
C ALA A 309 19.72 4.76 8.35
N GLU A 310 20.66 5.27 9.13
CA GLU A 310 20.39 5.74 10.48
C GLU A 310 20.32 7.27 10.48
N ILE A 311 19.24 7.82 11.01
CA ILE A 311 18.99 9.25 11.05
C ILE A 311 18.56 9.69 12.45
N ASP A 312 18.83 10.94 12.79
CA ASP A 312 18.36 11.56 14.03
C ASP A 312 17.18 12.48 13.72
N LEU A 313 16.00 12.16 14.24
CA LEU A 313 14.77 12.91 14.00
C LEU A 313 14.48 13.85 15.18
N PRO A 314 14.18 15.13 14.91
CA PRO A 314 13.72 16.05 15.95
C PRO A 314 12.34 15.65 16.47
N ALA A 315 11.96 16.19 17.63
CA ALA A 315 10.63 16.01 18.20
C ALA A 315 9.54 16.69 17.35
N GLY A 316 8.39 16.03 17.22
CA GLY A 316 7.20 16.49 16.52
C GLY A 316 7.25 16.29 15.00
N ARG A 317 6.52 17.14 14.29
CA ARG A 317 6.32 17.07 12.85
C ARG A 317 7.58 17.49 12.09
N GLY A 318 7.92 16.73 11.06
CA GLY A 318 9.01 17.01 10.15
C GLY A 318 8.86 16.23 8.85
N GLU A 319 9.96 16.20 8.09
CA GLU A 319 10.06 15.42 6.86
C GLU A 319 11.43 14.74 6.78
N VAL A 320 11.49 13.66 6.02
CA VAL A 320 12.72 12.97 5.65
C VAL A 320 12.86 13.06 4.14
N LEU A 321 13.96 13.64 3.69
CA LEU A 321 14.30 13.78 2.27
C LEU A 321 14.98 12.50 1.79
N LEU A 322 14.51 11.99 0.66
CA LEU A 322 15.06 10.83 -0.04
C LEU A 322 15.67 11.29 -1.35
N ARG A 323 16.88 10.81 -1.64
CA ARG A 323 17.64 11.20 -2.83
C ARG A 323 18.20 9.98 -3.55
N THR A 324 18.15 10.05 -4.88
CA THR A 324 18.92 9.17 -5.77
C THR A 324 19.35 9.95 -7.00
N GLY A 325 20.66 10.05 -7.24
CA GLY A 325 21.20 10.90 -8.29
C GLY A 325 20.72 12.36 -8.18
N SER A 326 19.98 12.83 -9.19
CA SER A 326 19.38 14.17 -9.22
C SER A 326 17.92 14.22 -8.77
N ALA A 327 17.30 13.07 -8.49
CA ALA A 327 15.92 13.00 -8.02
C ALA A 327 15.88 13.16 -6.49
N GLU A 328 14.87 13.89 -6.03
CA GLU A 328 14.61 14.14 -4.62
C GLU A 328 13.10 14.08 -4.36
N THR A 329 12.72 13.58 -3.20
CA THR A 329 11.35 13.58 -2.70
C THR A 329 11.36 13.61 -1.18
N SER A 330 10.25 13.95 -0.54
CA SER A 330 10.13 13.96 0.92
C SER A 330 9.07 13.00 1.43
N VAL A 331 9.25 12.53 2.66
CA VAL A 331 8.32 11.68 3.39
C VAL A 331 8.00 12.36 4.71
N ASP A 332 6.71 12.59 4.97
CA ASP A 332 6.25 13.19 6.22
C ASP A 332 6.52 12.27 7.42
N VAL A 333 7.02 12.84 8.51
CA VAL A 333 7.18 12.16 9.81
C VAL A 333 6.58 12.97 10.95
N ASP A 334 6.13 12.30 12.00
CA ASP A 334 5.74 12.93 13.27
C ASP A 334 6.26 12.06 14.41
N THR A 335 7.35 12.47 15.02
CA THR A 335 8.00 11.67 16.05
C THR A 335 7.32 11.73 17.41
N GLY A 336 6.32 12.61 17.58
CA GLY A 336 5.78 12.94 18.90
C GLY A 336 6.84 13.59 19.80
N ASP A 337 6.67 13.45 21.12
CA ASP A 337 7.53 14.08 22.14
C ASP A 337 8.24 13.07 23.07
N GLN A 338 7.85 11.79 23.00
CA GLN A 338 8.39 10.75 23.86
C GLN A 338 9.54 9.99 23.17
N PRO A 339 10.65 9.67 23.87
CA PRO A 339 11.73 8.89 23.29
C PRO A 339 11.27 7.48 22.89
N GLY A 340 11.98 6.87 21.94
CA GLY A 340 11.73 5.49 21.50
C GLY A 340 12.53 4.45 22.31
N PRO A 341 12.33 3.15 22.03
CA PRO A 341 13.09 2.07 22.67
C PRO A 341 14.58 2.18 22.35
N ALA A 342 15.43 1.94 23.35
CA ALA A 342 16.88 2.13 23.22
C ALA A 342 17.52 1.24 22.14
N LEU A 343 17.00 0.02 21.93
CA LEU A 343 17.51 -0.93 20.95
C LEU A 343 16.99 -0.70 19.52
N ALA A 344 16.00 0.18 19.32
CA ALA A 344 15.29 0.29 18.05
C ALA A 344 16.13 0.80 16.86
N ALA A 345 17.21 1.55 17.13
CA ALA A 345 18.13 2.02 16.09
C ALA A 345 19.53 1.37 16.14
N GLY A 346 19.78 0.53 17.15
CA GLY A 346 21.07 -0.12 17.37
C GLY A 346 21.31 -1.35 16.48
N VAL A 347 22.16 -2.26 16.97
CA VAL A 347 22.47 -3.52 16.29
C VAL A 347 21.24 -4.42 16.10
N ASP A 348 20.30 -4.38 17.05
CA ASP A 348 19.02 -5.10 17.01
C ASP A 348 17.89 -4.31 16.35
N GLY A 349 18.20 -3.11 15.85
CA GLY A 349 17.23 -2.23 15.23
C GLY A 349 16.51 -2.84 14.02
N PRO A 350 17.18 -3.60 13.12
CA PRO A 350 16.52 -4.29 12.02
C PRO A 350 15.41 -5.25 12.48
N GLU A 351 15.64 -6.02 13.55
CA GLU A 351 14.62 -6.93 14.08
C GLU A 351 13.44 -6.16 14.68
N CYS A 352 13.72 -5.07 15.40
CA CYS A 352 12.71 -4.20 15.96
C CYS A 352 11.87 -3.51 14.87
N ALA A 353 12.50 -3.11 13.76
CA ALA A 353 11.84 -2.56 12.58
C ALA A 353 10.97 -3.62 11.88
N SER A 354 11.45 -4.85 11.70
CA SER A 354 10.63 -5.92 11.11
C SER A 354 9.43 -6.29 11.98
N ALA A 355 9.55 -6.22 13.32
CA ALA A 355 8.40 -6.35 14.22
C ALA A 355 7.37 -5.23 13.98
N ALA A 356 7.81 -3.97 13.85
CA ALA A 356 6.92 -2.86 13.52
C ALA A 356 6.23 -3.07 12.15
N LEU A 357 6.98 -3.51 11.14
CA LEU A 357 6.44 -3.81 9.81
C LEU A 357 5.30 -4.82 9.85
N GLY A 358 5.48 -5.93 10.58
CA GLY A 358 4.45 -6.96 10.72
C GLY A 358 3.12 -6.44 11.29
N GLY A 359 3.19 -5.51 12.25
CA GLY A 359 2.02 -4.83 12.81
C GLY A 359 1.36 -3.89 11.78
N LEU A 360 2.16 -3.05 11.12
CA LEU A 360 1.69 -2.06 10.14
C LEU A 360 0.98 -2.69 8.95
N ILE A 361 1.44 -3.86 8.48
CA ILE A 361 0.81 -4.61 7.38
C ILE A 361 -0.62 -5.02 7.73
N THR A 362 -0.92 -5.24 9.02
CA THR A 362 -2.29 -5.53 9.50
C THR A 362 -3.13 -4.29 9.78
N GLY A 363 -2.60 -3.09 9.48
CA GLY A 363 -3.26 -1.82 9.76
C GLY A 363 -3.19 -1.39 11.23
N ARG A 364 -2.44 -2.10 12.09
CA ARG A 364 -2.18 -1.63 13.46
C ARG A 364 -1.26 -0.42 13.41
N ARG A 365 -1.59 0.56 14.24
CA ARG A 365 -0.91 1.85 14.34
C ARG A 365 -0.45 2.07 15.78
N ASP A 366 0.24 1.08 16.31
CA ASP A 366 0.72 1.07 17.69
C ASP A 366 2.10 1.72 17.76
N GLU A 367 2.33 2.53 18.79
CA GLU A 367 3.66 3.03 19.10
C GLU A 367 4.58 1.86 19.48
N LEU A 368 5.83 1.90 19.02
CA LEU A 368 6.80 0.87 19.35
C LEU A 368 7.34 1.11 20.77
N GLY A 369 6.78 0.42 21.76
CA GLY A 369 7.15 0.56 23.18
C GLY A 369 8.35 -0.29 23.62
N SER A 370 8.64 -1.38 22.92
CA SER A 370 9.74 -2.32 23.21
C SER A 370 10.21 -3.02 21.94
N CYS A 371 11.44 -3.51 21.95
CA CYS A 371 11.99 -4.34 20.90
C CYS A 371 11.96 -5.84 21.28
N PRO A 372 11.88 -6.76 20.30
CA PRO A 372 11.95 -8.20 20.55
C PRO A 372 13.20 -8.64 21.32
N ALA A 373 14.31 -7.91 21.19
CA ALA A 373 15.57 -8.18 21.90
C ALA A 373 15.53 -7.80 23.40
N ASP A 374 14.49 -7.10 23.89
CA ASP A 374 14.39 -6.66 25.28
C ASP A 374 14.09 -7.81 26.27
N ALA A 375 13.55 -8.94 25.79
CA ALA A 375 13.24 -10.08 26.66
C ALA A 375 13.21 -11.41 25.89
N LEU A 376 13.50 -12.50 26.60
CA LEU A 376 13.28 -13.87 26.11
C LEU A 376 11.87 -14.33 26.47
N SER A 377 11.11 -14.79 25.48
CA SER A 377 9.79 -15.38 25.70
C SER A 377 9.89 -16.75 26.37
N THR A 378 8.81 -17.15 27.07
CA THR A 378 8.71 -18.48 27.66
C THR A 378 8.76 -19.60 26.62
N GLU A 379 8.17 -19.35 25.45
CA GLU A 379 8.05 -20.24 24.33
C GLU A 379 9.41 -20.50 23.67
N ASP A 380 10.23 -19.45 23.53
CA ASP A 380 11.59 -19.53 23.01
C ASP A 380 12.52 -20.20 24.00
N ALA A 381 12.42 -19.88 25.29
CA ALA A 381 13.18 -20.56 26.34
C ALA A 381 12.91 -22.08 26.34
N ASP A 382 11.66 -22.49 26.16
CA ASP A 382 11.29 -23.90 26.01
C ASP A 382 11.84 -24.55 24.73
N ALA A 383 11.78 -23.84 23.60
CA ALA A 383 12.37 -24.32 22.35
C ALA A 383 13.89 -24.53 22.45
N LEU A 384 14.59 -23.63 23.15
CA LEU A 384 16.04 -23.76 23.41
C LEU A 384 16.37 -24.94 24.32
N ARG A 385 15.60 -25.16 25.40
CA ARG A 385 15.76 -26.36 26.25
C ARG A 385 15.59 -27.64 25.44
N LYS A 386 14.53 -27.73 24.65
CA LYS A 386 14.25 -28.89 23.78
C LYS A 386 15.33 -29.09 22.71
N LEU A 387 15.89 -28.02 22.16
CA LEU A 387 17.03 -28.09 21.23
C LEU A 387 18.25 -28.74 21.90
N VAL A 388 18.58 -28.37 23.13
CA VAL A 388 19.72 -28.95 23.84
C VAL A 388 19.50 -30.43 24.13
N THR A 389 18.31 -30.82 24.60
CA THR A 389 17.93 -32.24 24.78
C THR A 389 18.04 -33.02 23.47
N PHE A 390 17.63 -32.41 22.36
CA PHE A 390 17.75 -33.01 21.03
C PHE A 390 19.23 -33.24 20.64
N LEU A 391 20.13 -32.29 20.92
CA LEU A 391 21.56 -32.42 20.66
C LEU A 391 22.19 -33.56 21.48
N ASP A 392 21.81 -33.69 22.75
CA ASP A 392 22.23 -34.82 23.59
C ASP A 392 21.76 -36.16 23.02
N SER A 393 20.49 -36.26 22.60
CA SER A 393 19.95 -37.48 21.97
C SER A 393 20.66 -37.85 20.64
N ARG A 394 21.24 -36.86 19.97
CA ARG A 394 22.07 -37.00 18.75
C ARG A 394 23.53 -37.36 19.06
N GLY A 395 23.90 -37.45 20.34
CA GLY A 395 25.22 -37.83 20.80
C GLY A 395 26.26 -36.71 20.77
N ALA A 396 25.85 -35.44 20.69
CA ALA A 396 26.76 -34.30 20.77
C ALA A 396 27.59 -34.36 22.07
N LYS A 397 28.84 -33.89 22.02
CA LYS A 397 29.73 -33.86 23.20
C LYS A 397 29.99 -32.47 23.75
N GLY A 398 29.66 -31.46 22.95
CA GLY A 398 29.72 -30.07 23.35
C GLY A 398 28.96 -29.15 22.40
N ILE A 399 28.78 -27.93 22.86
CA ILE A 399 28.14 -26.84 22.16
C ILE A 399 29.10 -25.66 22.17
N THR A 400 29.42 -25.16 20.98
CA THR A 400 30.01 -23.83 20.84
C THR A 400 28.86 -22.83 20.83
N LEU A 401 28.73 -22.06 21.91
CA LEU A 401 27.61 -21.13 22.12
C LEU A 401 27.99 -19.72 21.67
N LYS A 402 27.19 -19.13 20.78
CA LYS A 402 27.33 -17.72 20.37
C LYS A 402 26.12 -16.92 20.85
N ALA A 403 26.39 -15.91 21.66
CA ALA A 403 25.42 -15.01 22.26
C ALA A 403 25.94 -13.57 22.18
N ASP A 404 25.10 -12.60 22.54
CA ASP A 404 25.46 -11.20 22.62
C ASP A 404 24.99 -10.58 23.96
N ASP A 405 25.21 -9.27 24.09
CA ASP A 405 24.89 -8.51 25.30
C ASP A 405 23.43 -8.01 25.33
N SER A 406 22.59 -8.40 24.35
CA SER A 406 21.17 -8.06 24.40
C SER A 406 20.50 -8.76 25.59
N PRO A 407 19.48 -8.14 26.24
CA PRO A 407 18.77 -8.78 27.34
C PRO A 407 18.24 -10.19 26.99
N ARG A 408 17.69 -10.36 25.78
CA ARG A 408 17.26 -11.68 25.28
C ARG A 408 18.44 -12.62 25.07
N GLY A 409 19.55 -12.17 24.48
CA GLY A 409 20.73 -13.00 24.23
C GLY A 409 21.37 -13.52 25.51
N VAL A 410 21.50 -12.66 26.54
CA VAL A 410 21.99 -13.05 27.87
C VAL A 410 21.08 -14.09 28.51
N ALA A 411 19.76 -13.87 28.50
CA ALA A 411 18.79 -14.82 29.05
C ALA A 411 18.81 -16.16 28.31
N ALA A 412 18.87 -16.13 26.98
CA ALA A 412 18.90 -17.33 26.13
C ALA A 412 20.18 -18.14 26.34
N ALA A 413 21.33 -17.46 26.47
CA ALA A 413 22.59 -18.11 26.79
C ALA A 413 22.54 -18.78 28.18
N GLY A 414 21.86 -18.14 29.16
CA GLY A 414 21.58 -18.75 30.46
C GLY A 414 20.81 -20.06 30.34
N VAL A 415 19.70 -20.05 29.59
CA VAL A 415 18.87 -21.24 29.34
C VAL A 415 19.64 -22.37 28.67
N VAL A 416 20.44 -22.06 27.64
CA VAL A 416 21.24 -23.08 26.94
C VAL A 416 22.31 -23.67 27.85
N ARG A 417 23.00 -22.85 28.65
CA ARG A 417 24.01 -23.34 29.60
C ARG A 417 23.40 -24.22 30.69
N GLU A 418 22.25 -23.85 31.23
CA GLU A 418 21.53 -24.64 32.23
C GLU A 418 21.09 -25.99 31.67
N ALA A 419 20.47 -25.99 30.48
CA ALA A 419 20.06 -27.23 29.81
C ALA A 419 21.26 -28.11 29.44
N ALA A 420 22.37 -27.52 29.00
CA ALA A 420 23.57 -28.25 28.65
C ALA A 420 24.20 -28.91 29.87
N ALA A 421 24.22 -28.22 31.02
CA ALA A 421 24.68 -28.78 32.27
C ALA A 421 23.82 -29.98 32.72
N ALA A 422 22.49 -29.88 32.57
CA ALA A 422 21.56 -30.98 32.87
C ALA A 422 21.78 -32.19 31.95
N ALA A 423 22.10 -31.95 30.68
CA ALA A 423 22.39 -32.97 29.67
C ALA A 423 23.87 -33.42 29.63
N GLN A 424 24.73 -32.92 30.54
CA GLN A 424 26.17 -33.21 30.57
C GLN A 424 26.92 -32.86 29.28
N LEU A 425 26.45 -31.85 28.54
CA LEU A 425 27.11 -31.30 27.35
C LEU A 425 28.09 -30.20 27.76
N ARG A 426 29.31 -30.23 27.20
CA ARG A 426 30.28 -29.14 27.40
C ARG A 426 29.83 -27.88 26.68
N ILE A 427 30.08 -26.72 27.27
CA ILE A 427 30.01 -25.43 26.56
C ILE A 427 31.43 -24.96 26.37
N ASP A 428 31.84 -24.83 25.11
CA ASP A 428 33.17 -24.32 24.76
C ASP A 428 33.03 -22.96 24.06
N ASP A 429 33.87 -21.99 24.44
CA ASP A 429 33.89 -20.68 23.78
C ASP A 429 34.57 -20.75 22.40
N ASP A 430 35.53 -21.67 22.30
CA ASP A 430 36.32 -21.95 21.11
C ASP A 430 35.69 -23.07 20.26
N GLN A 431 36.14 -23.11 19.02
CA GLN A 431 35.74 -24.12 18.06
C GLN A 431 36.31 -25.49 18.42
N GLN A 432 35.45 -26.52 18.39
CA GLN A 432 35.85 -27.92 18.46
C GLN A 432 35.18 -28.73 17.33
N PRO A 433 35.88 -29.70 16.70
CA PRO A 433 35.33 -30.50 15.61
C PRO A 433 34.03 -31.24 15.98
N GLU A 434 33.94 -31.75 17.21
CA GLU A 434 32.83 -32.55 17.74
C GLU A 434 31.66 -31.75 18.31
N ASN A 435 31.71 -30.41 18.24
CA ASN A 435 30.66 -29.58 18.81
C ASN A 435 29.49 -29.36 17.82
N ALA A 436 28.34 -28.93 18.35
CA ALA A 436 27.35 -28.20 17.57
C ALA A 436 27.58 -26.70 17.74
N LEU A 437 27.37 -25.89 16.70
CA LEU A 437 27.27 -24.42 16.88
C LEU A 437 25.84 -24.08 17.24
N VAL A 438 25.62 -23.33 18.33
CA VAL A 438 24.30 -22.82 18.71
C VAL A 438 24.39 -21.30 18.83
N ALA A 439 23.65 -20.58 17.99
CA ALA A 439 23.56 -19.11 18.02
C ALA A 439 22.24 -18.65 18.66
N VAL A 440 22.34 -17.85 19.72
CA VAL A 440 21.23 -17.26 20.49
C VAL A 440 21.37 -15.75 20.67
N SER A 441 22.05 -15.09 19.73
CA SER A 441 22.26 -13.63 19.68
C SER A 441 21.16 -12.90 18.88
N GLY A 442 21.34 -11.61 18.64
CA GLY A 442 20.74 -10.84 17.57
C GLY A 442 21.33 -11.16 16.18
N TRP A 443 20.78 -10.51 15.15
CA TRP A 443 21.04 -10.88 13.74
C TRP A 443 22.47 -10.63 13.29
N ALA A 444 23.07 -9.49 13.67
CA ALA A 444 24.41 -9.12 13.21
C ALA A 444 25.50 -10.06 13.75
N GLU A 445 25.39 -10.48 15.02
CA GLU A 445 26.31 -11.45 15.63
C GLU A 445 26.07 -12.86 15.09
N ALA A 446 24.82 -13.28 14.91
CA ALA A 446 24.49 -14.57 14.30
C ALA A 446 25.04 -14.69 12.87
N HIS A 447 24.91 -13.62 12.08
CA HIS A 447 25.45 -13.58 10.72
C HIS A 447 26.99 -13.70 10.71
N ARG A 448 27.67 -13.00 11.62
CA ARG A 448 29.13 -13.13 11.78
C ARG A 448 29.55 -14.54 12.22
N ALA A 449 28.81 -15.13 13.16
CA ALA A 449 29.08 -16.50 13.61
C ALA A 449 28.91 -17.52 12.47
N LEU A 450 27.84 -17.41 11.68
CA LEU A 450 27.57 -18.32 10.57
C LEU A 450 28.55 -18.15 9.41
N THR A 451 28.85 -16.92 9.00
CA THR A 451 29.85 -16.66 7.95
C THR A 451 31.24 -17.17 8.34
N THR A 452 31.62 -16.98 9.61
CA THR A 452 32.86 -17.56 10.16
C THR A 452 32.82 -19.08 10.14
N ALA A 453 31.72 -19.69 10.58
CA ALA A 453 31.56 -21.15 10.57
C ALA A 453 31.60 -21.74 9.15
N GLY A 454 30.97 -21.07 8.17
CA GLY A 454 31.01 -21.46 6.76
C GLY A 454 32.42 -21.42 6.17
N ALA A 455 33.18 -20.36 6.47
CA ALA A 455 34.59 -20.28 6.07
C ALA A 455 35.42 -21.41 6.69
N GLN A 456 35.22 -21.69 7.98
CA GLN A 456 35.93 -22.77 8.68
C GLN A 456 35.58 -24.15 8.12
N GLN A 457 34.32 -24.40 7.77
CA GLN A 457 33.86 -25.66 7.17
C GLN A 457 34.44 -25.90 5.77
N ALA A 458 34.81 -24.84 5.05
CA ALA A 458 35.51 -24.96 3.77
C ALA A 458 36.97 -25.43 3.93
N GLU A 459 37.58 -25.16 5.09
CA GLU A 459 38.98 -25.52 5.38
C GLU A 459 39.12 -26.85 6.11
N SER A 460 38.22 -27.14 7.06
CA SER A 460 38.30 -28.34 7.91
C SER A 460 36.92 -28.81 8.40
N PRO A 461 36.74 -30.11 8.70
CA PRO A 461 35.47 -30.62 9.21
C PRO A 461 35.25 -30.14 10.64
N VAL A 462 34.36 -29.18 10.80
CA VAL A 462 34.02 -28.54 12.07
C VAL A 462 32.52 -28.48 12.26
N TYR A 463 32.09 -28.46 13.53
CA TYR A 463 30.69 -28.52 13.93
C TYR A 463 29.97 -29.79 13.43
N ALA A 464 30.54 -30.97 13.72
CA ALA A 464 30.05 -32.26 13.21
C ALA A 464 28.57 -32.53 13.51
N HIS A 465 28.00 -31.90 14.55
CA HIS A 465 26.60 -32.05 14.93
C HIS A 465 25.66 -31.00 14.31
N GLY A 466 26.18 -30.06 13.53
CA GLY A 466 25.42 -29.06 12.77
C GLY A 466 25.46 -27.65 13.34
N LEU A 467 24.83 -26.73 12.61
CA LEU A 467 24.68 -25.32 12.95
C LEU A 467 23.22 -25.05 13.31
N TYR A 468 22.98 -24.55 14.52
CA TYR A 468 21.64 -24.31 15.05
C TYR A 468 21.43 -22.84 15.40
N LEU A 469 20.26 -22.33 15.06
CA LEU A 469 19.85 -20.97 15.36
C LEU A 469 18.69 -20.98 16.35
N ALA A 470 18.61 -19.95 17.17
CA ALA A 470 17.43 -19.67 17.97
C ALA A 470 16.19 -19.42 17.08
N PRO A 471 14.96 -19.63 17.60
CA PRO A 471 13.73 -19.49 16.81
C PRO A 471 13.63 -18.17 16.05
N TRP A 472 13.95 -17.04 16.69
CA TRP A 472 13.84 -15.70 16.10
C TRP A 472 14.86 -15.38 15.00
N LEU A 473 15.87 -16.23 14.81
CA LEU A 473 16.94 -16.07 13.83
C LEU A 473 16.62 -16.70 12.47
N LEU A 474 15.41 -17.27 12.28
CA LEU A 474 14.98 -17.72 10.97
C LEU A 474 14.59 -16.52 10.08
N ASN A 475 15.56 -16.02 9.34
CA ASN A 475 15.40 -15.04 8.27
C ASN A 475 16.30 -15.39 7.07
N THR A 476 16.08 -14.74 5.93
CA THR A 476 16.79 -15.05 4.69
C THR A 476 18.30 -14.86 4.80
N PRO A 477 18.84 -13.69 5.19
CA PRO A 477 20.29 -13.47 5.24
C PRO A 477 21.07 -14.43 6.16
N LEU A 478 20.43 -14.93 7.22
CA LEU A 478 21.03 -15.91 8.12
C LEU A 478 20.94 -17.32 7.54
N ALA A 479 19.75 -17.74 7.09
CA ALA A 479 19.54 -19.08 6.53
C ALA A 479 20.36 -19.34 5.26
N THR A 480 20.70 -18.30 4.49
CA THR A 480 21.50 -18.40 3.27
C THR A 480 22.97 -18.02 3.47
N SER A 481 23.45 -17.86 4.71
CA SER A 481 24.87 -17.55 4.97
C SER A 481 25.78 -18.78 4.94
N VAL A 482 25.20 -19.97 5.08
CA VAL A 482 25.86 -21.29 5.05
C VAL A 482 24.96 -22.29 4.32
N THR A 483 25.50 -23.45 3.97
CA THR A 483 24.79 -24.48 3.20
C THR A 483 23.53 -24.99 3.92
N THR A 484 23.62 -25.23 5.23
CA THR A 484 22.53 -25.74 6.05
C THR A 484 22.56 -25.14 7.45
N THR A 485 21.39 -24.71 7.93
CA THR A 485 21.15 -24.35 9.34
C THR A 485 19.91 -25.07 9.83
N SER A 486 19.81 -25.27 11.15
CA SER A 486 18.65 -25.88 11.80
C SER A 486 18.04 -24.96 12.84
N VAL A 487 16.71 -24.89 12.91
CA VAL A 487 15.99 -23.98 13.81
C VAL A 487 14.87 -24.75 14.52
N PRO A 488 14.73 -24.64 15.85
CA PRO A 488 13.57 -25.18 16.56
C PRO A 488 12.38 -24.23 16.36
N LEU A 489 11.30 -24.72 15.76
CA LEU A 489 10.07 -23.95 15.52
C LEU A 489 8.85 -24.68 16.05
N ARG A 490 7.79 -23.93 16.35
CA ARG A 490 6.47 -24.44 16.77
C ARG A 490 5.46 -24.51 15.64
N PHE A 491 5.89 -24.24 14.42
CA PHE A 491 5.04 -24.23 13.23
C PHE A 491 5.85 -24.62 12.02
N ASP A 492 5.17 -25.15 11.00
CA ASP A 492 5.79 -25.41 9.70
C ASP A 492 5.69 -24.15 8.83
N PRO A 493 6.80 -23.52 8.42
CA PRO A 493 6.78 -22.32 7.58
C PRO A 493 6.08 -22.50 6.21
N ARG A 494 5.70 -23.72 5.85
CA ARG A 494 4.96 -24.08 4.64
C ARG A 494 3.45 -24.19 4.86
N GLU A 495 2.98 -24.08 6.10
CA GLU A 495 1.56 -24.04 6.41
C GLU A 495 0.91 -22.73 5.94
N GLN A 496 -0.42 -22.76 5.78
CA GLN A 496 -1.18 -21.65 5.22
C GLN A 496 -0.95 -20.33 5.96
N LEU A 497 -0.83 -20.34 7.29
CA LEU A 497 -0.73 -19.12 8.10
C LEU A 497 0.64 -18.41 7.91
N PRO A 498 1.80 -19.08 8.08
CA PRO A 498 3.11 -18.53 7.71
C PRO A 498 3.21 -18.09 6.25
N VAL A 499 2.68 -18.88 5.31
CA VAL A 499 2.67 -18.53 3.87
C VAL A 499 1.85 -17.26 3.61
N SER A 500 0.71 -17.11 4.29
CA SER A 500 -0.12 -15.90 4.18
C SER A 500 0.63 -14.66 4.67
N TYR A 501 1.40 -14.77 5.76
CA TYR A 501 2.27 -13.68 6.21
C TYR A 501 3.37 -13.38 5.20
N ALA A 502 4.07 -14.39 4.69
CA ALA A 502 5.13 -14.23 3.68
C ALA A 502 4.63 -13.50 2.43
N VAL A 503 3.43 -13.83 1.95
CA VAL A 503 2.78 -13.11 0.85
C VAL A 503 2.39 -11.68 1.26
N ALA A 504 1.87 -11.48 2.47
CA ALA A 504 1.46 -10.16 2.94
C ALA A 504 2.64 -9.18 3.06
N VAL A 505 3.77 -9.62 3.62
CA VAL A 505 4.98 -8.79 3.76
C VAL A 505 5.63 -8.50 2.41
N GLY A 506 5.76 -9.51 1.53
CA GLY A 506 6.30 -9.31 0.20
C GLY A 506 5.48 -8.33 -0.63
N ASN A 507 4.15 -8.44 -0.58
CA ASN A 507 3.26 -7.52 -1.30
C ASN A 507 3.25 -6.10 -0.72
N ALA A 508 3.35 -5.97 0.61
CA ALA A 508 3.28 -4.67 1.27
C ALA A 508 4.60 -3.89 1.25
N PHE A 509 5.74 -4.59 1.09
CA PHE A 509 7.06 -3.99 1.26
C PHE A 509 8.08 -4.45 0.21
N GLY A 510 7.72 -4.34 -1.07
CA GLY A 510 8.70 -4.45 -2.16
C GLY A 510 9.46 -5.78 -2.24
N GLY A 511 8.80 -6.90 -1.90
CA GLY A 511 9.39 -8.24 -1.95
C GLY A 511 10.15 -8.67 -0.68
N GLU A 512 10.08 -7.91 0.40
CA GLU A 512 10.75 -8.23 1.68
C GLU A 512 10.43 -9.65 2.17
N SER A 513 11.46 -10.37 2.63
CA SER A 513 11.30 -11.72 3.18
C SER A 513 10.63 -11.70 4.56
N PRO A 514 9.87 -12.74 4.92
CA PRO A 514 9.31 -12.85 6.26
C PRO A 514 10.40 -13.05 7.32
N THR A 515 10.16 -12.45 8.48
CA THR A 515 10.95 -12.63 9.69
C THR A 515 10.06 -13.08 10.84
N MET A 516 10.63 -13.77 11.82
CA MET A 516 9.90 -14.25 12.99
C MET A 516 9.32 -13.12 13.84
N ALA A 517 10.09 -12.05 14.06
CA ALA A 517 9.64 -10.89 14.81
C ALA A 517 8.45 -10.20 14.12
N GLY A 518 8.50 -10.04 12.79
CA GLY A 518 7.38 -9.51 12.03
C GLY A 518 6.18 -10.45 12.00
N PHE A 519 6.39 -11.78 11.93
CA PHE A 519 5.29 -12.75 11.96
C PHE A 519 4.53 -12.75 13.30
N GLN A 520 5.26 -12.76 14.41
CA GLN A 520 4.68 -12.66 15.75
C GLN A 520 3.91 -11.35 15.91
N SER A 521 4.51 -10.25 15.46
CA SER A 521 3.82 -8.96 15.45
C SER A 521 2.56 -9.04 14.62
N TRP A 522 2.61 -9.55 13.37
CA TRP A 522 1.48 -9.71 12.44
C TRP A 522 0.32 -10.55 13.01
N LEU A 523 0.61 -11.61 13.77
CA LEU A 523 -0.42 -12.40 14.48
C LEU A 523 -1.12 -11.61 15.59
N GLY A 524 -0.44 -10.63 16.19
CA GLY A 524 -0.98 -9.81 17.28
C GLY A 524 -1.33 -10.63 18.50
N THR A 525 -2.62 -10.73 18.85
CA THR A 525 -3.07 -11.52 20.00
C THR A 525 -3.24 -13.00 19.69
N GLN A 526 -3.10 -13.41 18.42
CA GLN A 526 -3.12 -14.82 18.04
C GLN A 526 -1.77 -15.47 18.35
N SER A 527 -1.79 -16.72 18.79
CA SER A 527 -0.58 -17.49 19.09
C SER A 527 -0.56 -18.79 18.29
N VAL A 528 0.62 -19.21 17.84
CA VAL A 528 0.79 -20.53 17.22
C VAL A 528 1.14 -21.56 18.30
N ALA A 529 0.19 -22.44 18.61
CA ALA A 529 0.28 -23.40 19.71
C ALA A 529 0.74 -24.80 19.26
N GLY A 530 1.80 -24.88 18.45
CA GLY A 530 2.37 -26.15 18.02
C GLY A 530 3.49 -26.66 18.93
N GLU A 531 3.80 -27.94 18.77
CA GLU A 531 4.96 -28.58 19.40
C GLU A 531 6.26 -28.15 18.72
N VAL A 532 7.34 -28.11 19.49
CA VAL A 532 8.66 -27.73 18.96
C VAL A 532 9.19 -28.85 18.07
N GLN A 533 9.59 -28.53 16.85
CA GLN A 533 10.22 -29.45 15.90
C GLN A 533 11.45 -28.77 15.29
N ILE A 534 12.48 -29.54 14.95
CA ILE A 534 13.66 -29.03 14.27
C ILE A 534 13.38 -28.96 12.78
N TYR A 535 13.55 -27.77 12.20
CA TYR A 535 13.49 -27.52 10.78
C TYR A 535 14.88 -27.20 10.25
N ALA A 536 15.28 -27.83 9.15
CA ALA A 536 16.49 -27.47 8.44
C ALA A 536 16.14 -26.47 7.33
N ALA A 537 16.85 -25.35 7.30
CA ALA A 537 16.90 -24.45 6.16
C ALA A 537 18.13 -24.81 5.33
N ALA A 538 17.90 -25.33 4.13
CA ALA A 538 18.95 -25.75 3.21
C ALA A 538 18.87 -24.96 1.91
N GLN A 539 19.99 -24.40 1.47
CA GLN A 539 20.07 -23.73 0.17
C GLN A 539 19.79 -24.74 -0.95
N VAL A 540 18.95 -24.35 -1.90
CA VAL A 540 18.69 -25.14 -3.11
C VAL A 540 19.28 -24.40 -4.29
N THR A 541 20.55 -24.68 -4.58
CA THR A 541 21.23 -24.14 -5.76
C THR A 541 21.29 -25.21 -6.84
N VAL A 542 20.41 -25.12 -7.84
CA VAL A 542 20.51 -25.96 -9.04
C VAL A 542 21.56 -25.31 -9.95
N MET A 543 22.80 -25.80 -9.86
CA MET A 543 24.01 -25.29 -10.53
C MET A 543 24.49 -23.92 -10.00
N PRO A 544 25.47 -23.86 -9.07
CA PRO A 544 26.10 -22.59 -8.70
C PRO A 544 26.89 -22.05 -9.88
N MET A 545 26.40 -20.98 -10.51
CA MET A 545 27.16 -20.20 -11.51
C MET A 545 27.98 -19.13 -10.78
N GLY A 546 29.18 -18.85 -11.29
CA GLY A 546 30.04 -17.82 -10.71
C GLY A 546 29.51 -16.41 -10.98
N PRO A 547 29.88 -15.40 -10.16
CA PRO A 547 29.50 -14.02 -10.44
C PRO A 547 30.04 -13.57 -11.82
N GLY A 548 29.14 -13.22 -12.74
CA GLY A 548 29.46 -12.69 -14.08
C GLY A 548 29.17 -13.63 -15.26
N GLU A 549 28.69 -14.85 -15.03
CA GLU A 549 28.34 -15.77 -16.12
C GLU A 549 26.95 -15.48 -16.68
N ALA A 550 26.84 -15.43 -18.01
CA ALA A 550 25.59 -15.10 -18.70
C ALA A 550 24.56 -16.24 -18.60
N HIS A 551 23.33 -15.90 -18.20
CA HIS A 551 22.22 -16.85 -18.17
C HIS A 551 21.88 -17.36 -19.58
N ALA A 552 21.58 -18.65 -19.71
CA ALA A 552 21.10 -19.22 -20.96
C ALA A 552 19.76 -18.57 -21.36
N PRO A 553 19.54 -18.23 -22.64
CA PRO A 553 18.30 -17.63 -23.11
C PRO A 553 17.10 -18.53 -22.79
N GLY A 554 16.08 -18.00 -22.10
CA GLY A 554 14.82 -18.71 -21.84
C GLY A 554 14.64 -19.26 -20.42
N MET A 555 15.61 -19.08 -19.50
CA MET A 555 15.36 -19.29 -18.08
C MET A 555 14.58 -18.09 -17.51
N PRO A 556 13.39 -18.28 -16.93
CA PRO A 556 12.67 -17.17 -16.29
C PRO A 556 13.50 -16.65 -15.12
N MET A 557 13.85 -15.37 -15.19
CA MET A 557 14.49 -14.59 -14.12
C MET A 557 13.52 -14.26 -12.98
N THR A 558 12.36 -14.92 -12.88
CA THR A 558 11.39 -14.61 -11.82
C THR A 558 11.94 -15.11 -10.49
N GLU A 559 12.75 -14.26 -9.87
CA GLU A 559 13.30 -14.36 -8.52
C GLU A 559 12.20 -14.22 -7.44
N GLU A 560 10.98 -13.86 -7.86
CA GLU A 560 9.80 -13.67 -7.04
C GLU A 560 9.03 -14.98 -6.82
N LEU A 561 9.39 -15.71 -5.76
CA LEU A 561 8.57 -16.80 -5.24
C LEU A 561 7.80 -16.30 -4.01
N ALA A 562 6.75 -15.52 -4.26
CA ALA A 562 5.84 -15.08 -3.20
C ALA A 562 5.35 -16.28 -2.38
N GLY A 563 5.43 -16.18 -1.05
CA GLY A 563 5.01 -17.22 -0.12
C GLY A 563 6.09 -18.17 0.39
N GLN A 564 7.36 -18.00 0.00
CA GLN A 564 8.48 -18.71 0.62
C GLN A 564 9.00 -17.99 1.86
N TRP A 565 9.35 -18.74 2.92
CA TRP A 565 9.93 -18.14 4.12
C TRP A 565 11.37 -17.67 3.91
N VAL A 566 12.15 -18.48 3.21
CA VAL A 566 13.53 -18.16 2.83
C VAL A 566 13.63 -18.33 1.31
N PRO A 567 13.66 -17.24 0.53
CA PRO A 567 13.93 -17.32 -0.90
C PRO A 567 15.23 -18.08 -1.14
N LYS A 568 15.25 -18.92 -2.19
CA LYS A 568 16.42 -19.74 -2.59
C LYS A 568 16.82 -20.83 -1.58
N ALA A 569 16.03 -21.07 -0.52
CA ALA A 569 16.20 -22.20 0.37
C ALA A 569 14.88 -22.96 0.56
N THR A 570 14.97 -24.22 0.98
CA THR A 570 13.80 -24.98 1.44
C THR A 570 13.91 -25.19 2.94
N VAL A 571 12.82 -24.91 3.66
CA VAL A 571 12.69 -25.21 5.08
C VAL A 571 11.88 -26.49 5.24
N VAL A 572 12.49 -27.54 5.79
CA VAL A 572 11.86 -28.87 5.96
C VAL A 572 12.02 -29.39 7.37
N PRO A 573 11.03 -30.10 7.93
CA PRO A 573 11.17 -30.75 9.21
C PRO A 573 12.21 -31.89 9.14
N VAL A 574 13.13 -31.93 10.09
CA VAL A 574 14.20 -32.94 10.21
C VAL A 574 14.18 -33.69 11.54
N SER A 575 13.21 -33.41 12.39
CA SER A 575 12.90 -34.20 13.59
C SER A 575 11.42 -34.53 13.63
N LEU A 576 11.01 -35.44 14.51
CA LEU A 576 9.64 -35.47 15.02
C LEU A 576 9.45 -34.32 16.03
N PRO A 577 8.21 -33.99 16.44
CA PRO A 577 7.97 -33.13 17.58
C PRO A 577 8.82 -33.55 18.79
N LEU A 578 9.55 -32.59 19.35
CA LEU A 578 10.42 -32.78 20.50
C LEU A 578 9.58 -32.86 21.76
N LEU A 579 9.58 -34.05 22.36
CA LEU A 579 8.96 -34.30 23.66
C LEU A 579 9.78 -33.65 24.79
N THR A 580 9.11 -33.37 25.90
CA THR A 580 9.65 -32.70 27.09
C THR A 580 10.85 -33.40 27.69
#